data_AF-A0A098B560-F1
#
_entry.id   AF-A0A098B560-F1
#
_cell.length_a   1.000
_cell.length_b   1.000
_cell.length_c   1.000
_cell.angle_alpha   90.00
_cell.angle_beta   90.00
_cell.angle_gamma   90.00
#
_symmetry.space_group_name_H-M   'P 1'
#
loop_
_entity.id
_entity.type
_entity.pdbx_description
1 polymer ?
#
loop_
_entity_poly.entity_id
_entity_poly.type
_entity_poly.pdbx_seq_one_letter_code
_entity_poly.pdbx_strand_id
1 'polypeptide(L)' 'MKTVLIIGIGRFGKHLATRMTELGNEVMIVDKEEEKINDLLPCVTRAHI' A
#
# COMPACT_ATOMS: atom_id res chain seq x y z
N MET A 1 1.60 14.93 -7.10
CA MET A 1 2.52 13.86 -6.68
C MET A 1 2.87 14.07 -5.21
N LYS A 2 2.48 13.14 -4.36
CA LYS A 2 2.81 13.09 -2.93
C LYS A 2 3.31 11.70 -2.62
N THR A 3 4.08 11.57 -1.55
CA THR A 3 4.47 10.28 -0.98
C THR A 3 3.56 9.96 0.19
N VAL A 4 2.99 8.76 0.22
CA VAL A 4 2.03 8.31 1.23
C VAL A 4 2.56 7.02 1.87
N LEU A 5 2.67 7.03 3.20
CA LEU A 5 3.00 5.84 4.00
C LEU A 5 1.72 5.30 4.63
N ILE A 6 1.44 4.03 4.41
CA ILE A 6 0.26 3.34 4.96
C ILE A 6 0.75 2.17 5.82
N ILE A 7 0.44 2.23 7.12
CA ILE A 7 0.80 1.19 8.10
C ILE A 7 -0.48 0.44 8.48
N GLY A 8 -0.51 -0.86 8.21
CA GLY A 8 -1.68 -1.72 8.35
C GLY A 8 -2.50 -1.81 7.06
N ILE A 9 -2.47 -2.99 6.44
CA ILE A 9 -3.03 -3.34 5.14
C ILE A 9 -4.17 -4.35 5.32
N GLY A 10 -5.01 -4.09 6.31
CA GLY A 10 -6.33 -4.72 6.43
C GLY A 10 -7.30 -4.23 5.34
N ARG A 11 -8.60 -4.42 5.57
CA ARG A 11 -9.66 -4.04 4.62
C ARG A 11 -9.54 -2.58 4.14
N PHE A 12 -9.43 -1.64 5.08
CA PHE A 12 -9.33 -0.22 4.75
C PHE A 12 -7.99 0.14 4.10
N GLY A 13 -6.88 -0.33 4.67
CA GLY A 13 -5.53 -0.04 4.18
C GLY A 13 -5.34 -0.46 2.73
N LYS A 14 -5.88 -1.62 2.33
CA LYS A 14 -5.89 -2.07 0.93
C LYS A 14 -6.57 -1.07 0.00
N HIS A 15 -7.82 -0.70 0.28
CA HIS A 15 -8.55 0.27 -0.56
C HIS A 15 -7.87 1.64 -0.61
N LEU A 16 -7.32 2.09 0.52
CA LEU A 16 -6.60 3.36 0.58
C LEU A 16 -5.33 3.31 -0.28
N ALA A 17 -4.52 2.25 -0.17
CA ALA A 17 -3.29 2.08 -0.94
C ALA A 17 -3.57 2.07 -2.44
N THR A 18 -4.53 1.25 -2.88
CA THR A 18 -4.94 1.18 -4.29
C THR A 18 -5.41 2.54 -4.79
N ARG A 19 -6.29 3.22 -4.05
CA ARG A 19 -6.83 4.52 -4.49
C ARG A 19 -5.75 5.60 -4.53
N MET A 20 -4.81 5.60 -3.60
CA MET A 20 -3.71 6.57 -3.58
C MET A 20 -2.77 6.35 -4.78
N THR A 21 -2.48 5.09 -5.14
CA THR A 21 -1.73 4.78 -6.37
C THR A 21 -2.49 5.27 -7.60
N GLU A 22 -3.78 4.95 -7.74
CA GLU A 22 -4.60 5.36 -8.90
C GLU A 22 -4.61 6.88 -9.11
N LEU A 23 -4.53 7.66 -8.03
CA LEU A 23 -4.44 9.12 -8.06
C LEU A 23 -3.02 9.66 -8.40
N GLY A 24 -2.08 8.78 -8.73
CA GLY A 24 -0.72 9.13 -9.13
C GLY A 24 0.20 9.50 -7.96
N ASN A 25 -0.06 8.97 -6.77
CA ASN A 25 0.84 9.13 -5.62
C ASN A 25 1.83 7.96 -5.53
N GLU A 26 2.98 8.23 -4.92
CA GLU A 26 3.91 7.19 -4.52
C GLU A 26 3.45 6.59 -3.19
N VAL A 27 3.28 5.28 -3.15
CA VAL A 27 2.70 4.59 -1.99
C VAL A 27 3.71 3.59 -1.43
N MET A 28 4.00 3.71 -0.13
CA MET A 28 4.71 2.71 0.65
C MET A 28 3.74 2.07 1.65
N ILE A 29 3.67 0.74 1.62
CA ILE A 29 2.87 -0.03 2.58
C ILE A 29 3.75 -0.74 3.61
N VAL A 30 3.25 -0.85 4.84
CA VAL A 30 3.87 -1.62 5.92
C VAL A 30 2.82 -2.50 6.59
N ASP A 31 3.05 -3.81 6.67
CA ASP A 31 2.22 -4.74 7.44
C ASP A 31 3.03 -5.96 7.87
N LYS A 32 2.84 -6.38 9.12
CA LYS A 32 3.50 -7.56 9.69
C LYS A 32 3.11 -8.88 9.00
N GLU A 33 1.96 -8.93 8.32
CA GLU A 33 1.46 -10.11 7.62
C GLU A 33 1.84 -10.05 6.14
N GLU A 34 2.90 -10.77 5.77
CA GLU A 34 3.49 -10.79 4.42
C GLU A 34 2.46 -11.11 3.31
N GLU A 35 1.50 -12.01 3.58
CA GLU A 35 0.42 -12.33 2.64
C GLU A 35 -0.37 -11.08 2.20
N LYS A 36 -0.62 -10.13 3.11
CA LYS A 36 -1.35 -8.89 2.79
C LYS A 36 -0.55 -7.95 1.92
N ILE A 37 0.77 -7.96 2.06
CA ILE A 37 1.69 -7.17 1.24
C ILE A 37 1.72 -7.72 -0.17
N ASN A 38 1.84 -9.04 -0.32
CA ASN A 38 1.96 -9.71 -1.62
C ASN A 38 0.78 -9.40 -2.55
N ASP A 39 -0.42 -9.29 -2.00
CA ASP A 39 -1.63 -8.90 -2.74
C ASP A 39 -1.55 -7.49 -3.37
N LEU A 40 -0.76 -6.59 -2.80
CA LEU A 40 -0.67 -5.19 -3.24
C LEU A 40 0.61 -4.84 -3.98
N LEU A 41 1.64 -5.70 -3.97
CA LEU A 41 2.91 -5.47 -4.67
C LEU A 41 2.75 -5.00 -6.13
N PRO A 42 1.79 -5.52 -6.93
CA PRO A 42 1.63 -5.07 -8.32
C PRO A 42 1.16 -3.61 -8.47
N CYS A 43 0.61 -3.02 -7.40
CA CYS A 43 -0.03 -1.70 -7.47
C CYS A 43 0.62 -0.64 -6.57
N VAL A 44 1.56 -0.98 -5.69
CA VAL A 44 2.22 0.01 -4.82
C VAL A 44 3.65 0.26 -5.26
N THR A 45 4.23 1.39 -4.85
CA THR A 45 5.61 1.74 -5.21
C THR A 45 6.62 0.93 -4.40
N ARG A 46 6.35 0.75 -3.10
CA ARG A 46 7.23 0.04 -2.16
C ARG A 46 6.40 -0.71 -1.11
N ALA A 47 6.95 -1.79 -0.58
CA ALA A 47 6.39 -2.50 0.56
C ALA A 47 7.48 -2.93 1.56
N HIS A 48 7.10 -3.05 2.83
CA HIS A 48 7.94 -3.54 3.91
C HIS A 48 7.11 -4.35 4.91
N ILE A 49 7.71 -5.39 5.50
CA ILE A 49 7.07 -6.22 6.54
C ILE A 49 7.20 -5.53 7.90
#